data_AF-A0A2E8ME09-F1
#
_entry.id   AF-A0A2E8ME09-F1
#
_cell.length_a   1.000
_cell.length_b   1.000
_cell.length_c   1.000
_cell.angle_alpha   90.00
_cell.angle_beta   90.00
_cell.angle_gamma   90.00
#
_symmetry.space_group_name_H-M   'P 1'
#
loop_
_entity.id
_entity.type
_entity.pdbx_description
1 polymer ?
#
loop_
_entity_poly.entity_id
_entity_poly.type
_entity_poly.pdbx_seq_one_letter_code
_entity_poly.pdbx_strand_id
1 'polypeptide(L)'
;MSGVWGAHEGSLLLWALILAIWSGAVAAFSRSVPDAMVARVLGVMGLVSVGFLLFILLTSNPFGRHFPPPPDGRDLNPLLQDPGLAIHPPMLYMGYVGFSVAFAFAIAALLSGRLDAAWARWSRPWTVTAWGFLTAGIALGSWWAYYELGWGGWWFWDPVENASFMPWLVGTALIHSLAATEKRGVFKAWTVLLAVFSFSLSLLGTFLVRSGVLTSVHAFASDPTRGLFILVFLALVVGGSLLLYAWRAPAIRSLGGFELVSREAGLLLNNVLLVVTAATILLGTLYPLVIDALGLGKLSVGPPYFNTVFIPLTAPLAVLVGIGALARWKRDRLGRLLRALGPVFVLALVLGLAWPLSMAHYAPAAAIGAVLGLWAMLSAAQGLWARTRSTRRWRDLCATPGSFWGMSLAHFGLGIFIIGLAFTSSYTIEKDLRMSAGDSYQIGDYTYRFDGVSNRRGPNYLSQTGTVTVLKGAHTAAVLKPEKRVYLVQRMPMTEAGIDAGLTRDLYVALGEPLADGNSWAVRLYYKPYVRWIWLGPLVMVLGGIFAAGDRRYRTLRRAAPAGLPGSTAGQG
;
A
#
# COMPACT_ATOMS: atom_id res chain seq x y z
N MET A 1 3.04 -24.07 3.42
CA MET A 1 3.96 -22.93 3.16
C MET A 1 3.72 -21.77 4.14
N SER A 2 2.47 -21.27 4.26
CA SER A 2 2.10 -20.19 5.21
C SER A 2 2.46 -20.46 6.69
N GLY A 3 2.53 -21.73 7.10
CA GLY A 3 2.99 -22.14 8.43
C GLY A 3 4.35 -21.56 8.86
N VAL A 4 5.24 -21.24 7.91
CA VAL A 4 6.57 -20.69 8.21
C VAL A 4 6.50 -19.26 8.78
N TRP A 5 5.52 -18.45 8.38
CA TRP A 5 5.38 -17.04 8.80
C TRP A 5 4.04 -16.71 9.47
N GLY A 6 3.19 -17.70 9.69
CA GLY A 6 1.94 -17.54 10.44
C GLY A 6 2.15 -17.23 11.93
N ALA A 7 3.32 -17.61 12.48
CA ALA A 7 3.73 -17.27 13.84
C ALA A 7 4.60 -15.99 13.88
N HIS A 8 4.72 -15.41 15.07
CA HIS A 8 5.50 -14.19 15.30
C HIS A 8 6.97 -14.37 14.88
N GLU A 9 7.64 -15.38 15.43
CA GLU A 9 9.05 -15.69 15.21
C GLU A 9 9.31 -16.01 13.73
N GLY A 10 8.40 -16.77 13.12
CA GLY A 10 8.43 -17.11 11.70
C GLY A 10 8.34 -15.88 10.78
N SER A 11 7.47 -14.92 11.12
CA SER A 11 7.34 -13.68 10.34
C SER A 11 8.60 -12.80 10.40
N LEU A 12 9.34 -12.81 11.51
CA LEU A 12 10.61 -12.09 11.65
C LEU A 12 11.72 -12.79 10.87
N LEU A 13 11.70 -14.12 10.82
CA LEU A 13 12.59 -14.88 9.94
C LEU A 13 12.32 -14.54 8.46
N LEU A 14 11.05 -14.44 8.06
CA LEU A 14 10.68 -13.97 6.72
C LEU A 14 11.18 -12.53 6.46
N TRP A 15 11.04 -11.64 7.44
CA TRP A 15 11.56 -10.27 7.37
C TRP A 15 13.08 -10.26 7.13
N ALA A 16 13.84 -11.05 7.91
CA ALA A 16 15.29 -11.16 7.77
C ALA A 16 15.71 -11.79 6.42
N LEU A 17 14.98 -12.80 5.96
CA LEU A 17 15.18 -13.40 4.64
C LEU A 17 14.98 -12.38 3.52
N ILE A 18 13.91 -11.58 3.60
CA ILE A 18 13.63 -10.53 2.61
C ILE A 18 14.72 -9.45 2.65
N LEU A 19 15.25 -9.08 3.83
CA LEU A 19 16.37 -8.14 3.92
C LEU A 19 17.64 -8.72 3.26
N ALA A 20 17.91 -10.01 3.45
CA ALA A 20 19.02 -10.69 2.78
C ALA A 20 18.82 -10.72 1.26
N ILE A 21 17.61 -10.98 0.77
CA ILE A 21 17.27 -10.93 -0.65
C ILE A 21 17.50 -9.53 -1.23
N TRP A 22 17.04 -8.48 -0.54
CA TRP A 22 17.29 -7.10 -0.97
C TRP A 22 18.78 -6.76 -0.97
N SER A 23 19.54 -7.19 0.04
CA SER A 23 20.99 -6.97 0.11
C SER A 23 21.71 -7.68 -1.05
N GLY A 24 21.35 -8.93 -1.32
CA GLY A 24 21.86 -9.70 -2.47
C GLY A 24 21.48 -9.07 -3.81
N ALA A 25 20.26 -8.54 -3.93
CA ALA A 25 19.82 -7.82 -5.12
C ALA A 25 20.64 -6.53 -5.32
N VAL A 26 20.89 -5.75 -4.27
CA VAL A 26 21.75 -4.56 -4.35
C VAL A 26 23.15 -4.94 -4.81
N ALA A 27 23.74 -6.00 -4.24
CA ALA A 27 25.06 -6.49 -4.66
C ALA A 27 25.09 -6.95 -6.12
N ALA A 28 24.06 -7.65 -6.60
CA ALA A 28 24.00 -8.19 -7.95
C ALA A 28 23.69 -7.13 -9.03
N PHE A 29 22.80 -6.18 -8.74
CA PHE A 29 22.21 -5.27 -9.73
C PHE A 29 22.73 -3.83 -9.67
N SER A 30 23.57 -3.46 -8.70
CA SER A 30 24.12 -2.10 -8.57
C SER A 30 25.46 -1.87 -9.28
N ARG A 31 25.80 -2.66 -10.29
CA ARG A 31 27.11 -2.60 -11.00
C ARG A 31 27.46 -1.25 -11.64
N SER A 32 26.47 -0.38 -11.86
CA SER A 32 26.68 0.98 -12.39
C SER A 32 26.96 2.04 -11.30
N VAL A 33 26.98 1.61 -10.04
CA VAL A 33 27.22 2.47 -8.86
C VAL A 33 28.68 2.24 -8.44
N PRO A 34 29.44 3.29 -8.06
CA PRO A 34 30.81 3.13 -7.59
C PRO A 34 30.91 2.16 -6.40
N ASP A 35 31.92 1.29 -6.39
CA ASP A 35 32.07 0.23 -5.38
C ASP A 35 32.07 0.76 -3.95
N ALA A 36 32.72 1.90 -3.70
CA ALA A 36 32.72 2.54 -2.39
C ALA A 36 31.31 2.94 -1.90
N MET A 37 30.41 3.30 -2.81
CA MET A 37 29.01 3.59 -2.47
C MET A 37 28.25 2.29 -2.22
N VAL A 38 28.41 1.28 -3.07
CA VAL A 38 27.77 -0.03 -2.89
C VAL A 38 28.20 -0.67 -1.57
N ALA A 39 29.49 -0.65 -1.24
CA ALA A 39 30.03 -1.16 0.01
C ALA A 39 29.41 -0.47 1.25
N ARG A 40 29.23 0.86 1.19
CA ARG A 40 28.54 1.61 2.26
C ARG A 40 27.06 1.25 2.36
N VAL A 41 26.36 1.13 1.24
CA VAL A 41 24.95 0.71 1.21
C VAL A 41 24.78 -0.67 1.83
N LEU A 42 25.58 -1.65 1.38
CA LEU A 42 25.57 -3.01 1.93
C LEU A 42 26.00 -3.03 3.41
N GLY A 43 26.95 -2.18 3.82
CA GLY A 43 27.33 -2.03 5.22
C GLY A 43 26.18 -1.53 6.10
N VAL A 44 25.44 -0.52 5.66
CA VAL A 44 24.25 -0.02 6.38
C VAL A 44 23.15 -1.08 6.43
N MET A 45 22.88 -1.78 5.33
CA MET A 45 21.92 -2.90 5.33
C MET A 45 22.39 -4.04 6.25
N GLY A 46 23.69 -4.31 6.30
CA GLY A 46 24.30 -5.28 7.21
C GLY A 46 24.11 -4.91 8.67
N LEU A 47 24.26 -3.64 9.05
CA LEU A 47 23.96 -3.17 10.41
C LEU A 47 22.49 -3.38 10.79
N VAL A 48 21.56 -3.11 9.86
CA VAL A 48 20.14 -3.41 10.06
C VAL A 48 19.93 -4.93 10.22
N SER A 49 20.57 -5.75 9.39
CA SER A 49 20.51 -7.22 9.50
C SER A 49 21.01 -7.71 10.85
N VAL A 50 22.12 -7.17 11.36
CA VAL A 50 22.64 -7.51 12.71
C VAL A 50 21.59 -7.22 13.78
N GLY A 51 20.92 -6.07 13.72
CA GLY A 51 19.86 -5.73 14.66
C GLY A 51 18.70 -6.73 14.65
N PHE A 52 18.20 -7.10 13.47
CA PHE A 52 17.12 -8.09 13.35
C PHE A 52 17.55 -9.52 13.71
N LEU A 53 18.77 -9.91 13.38
CA LEU A 53 19.30 -11.22 13.79
C LEU A 53 19.47 -11.31 15.31
N LEU A 54 19.98 -10.24 15.94
CA LEU A 54 20.02 -10.16 17.41
C LEU A 54 18.62 -10.21 18.02
N PHE A 55 17.65 -9.53 17.42
CA PHE A 55 16.25 -9.60 17.87
C PHE A 55 15.69 -11.02 17.86
N ILE A 56 15.89 -11.73 16.74
CA ILE A 56 15.47 -13.13 16.56
C ILE A 56 16.18 -14.03 17.58
N LEU A 57 17.50 -13.92 17.73
CA LEU A 57 18.28 -14.78 18.62
C LEU A 57 17.90 -14.59 20.09
N LEU A 58 17.68 -13.36 20.53
CA LEU A 58 17.50 -13.04 21.94
C LEU A 58 16.06 -13.13 22.42
N THR A 59 15.08 -12.77 21.58
CA THR A 59 13.70 -12.56 22.05
C THR A 59 12.64 -13.32 21.26
N SER A 60 12.95 -13.74 20.02
CA SER A 60 11.96 -14.28 19.08
C SER A 60 12.51 -15.44 18.25
N ASN A 61 13.10 -16.44 18.93
CA ASN A 61 13.81 -17.53 18.27
C ASN A 61 12.83 -18.60 17.71
N PRO A 62 12.67 -18.74 16.38
CA PRO A 62 11.75 -19.71 15.79
C PRO A 62 12.23 -21.17 15.92
N PHE A 63 13.46 -21.40 16.38
CA PHE A 63 14.06 -22.72 16.52
C PHE A 63 14.05 -23.23 17.97
N GLY A 64 13.37 -22.52 18.88
CA GLY A 64 13.09 -23.01 20.23
C GLY A 64 12.35 -24.35 20.16
N ARG A 65 12.86 -25.37 20.84
CA ARG A 65 12.23 -26.71 20.84
C ARG A 65 11.18 -26.79 21.92
N HIS A 66 10.00 -27.28 21.56
CA HIS A 66 8.99 -27.69 22.53
C HIS A 66 9.20 -29.16 22.90
N PHE A 67 9.30 -29.44 24.20
CA PHE A 67 9.40 -30.79 24.72
C PHE A 67 8.43 -30.98 25.90
N PRO A 68 7.54 -31.99 25.87
CA PRO A 68 7.31 -32.92 24.75
C PRO A 68 6.69 -32.23 23.51
N PRO A 69 6.96 -32.70 22.29
CA PRO A 69 6.34 -32.14 21.10
C PRO A 69 4.82 -32.43 21.11
N PRO A 70 3.94 -31.43 20.88
CA PRO A 70 2.51 -31.67 20.78
C PRO A 70 2.20 -32.60 19.58
N PRO A 71 1.33 -33.62 19.72
CA PRO A 71 1.03 -34.58 18.64
C PRO A 71 0.56 -33.93 17.34
N ASP A 72 -0.32 -32.91 17.46
CA ASP A 72 -0.92 -32.19 16.32
C ASP A 72 -0.31 -30.78 16.13
N GLY A 73 0.76 -30.45 16.86
CA GLY A 73 1.24 -29.07 16.98
C GLY A 73 0.20 -28.15 17.65
N ARG A 74 0.29 -26.83 17.38
CA ARG A 74 -0.71 -25.82 17.81
C ARG A 74 -1.72 -25.46 16.70
N ASP A 75 -1.62 -26.13 15.54
CA ASP A 75 -2.25 -25.76 14.27
C ASP A 75 -1.97 -24.28 13.87
N LEU A 76 -2.32 -23.89 12.65
CA LEU A 76 -2.42 -22.48 12.28
C LEU A 76 -3.72 -21.91 12.83
N ASN A 77 -3.69 -20.64 13.25
CA ASN A 77 -4.93 -19.90 13.50
C ASN A 77 -5.87 -20.06 12.28
N PRO A 78 -7.14 -20.45 12.43
CA PRO A 78 -8.08 -20.63 11.34
C PRO A 78 -8.12 -19.50 10.31
N LEU A 79 -8.07 -18.24 10.76
CA LEU A 79 -8.01 -17.06 9.89
C LEU A 79 -6.79 -17.11 8.95
N LEU A 80 -5.74 -17.80 9.36
CA LEU A 80 -4.46 -17.91 8.66
C LEU A 80 -4.40 -19.11 7.69
N GLN A 81 -5.45 -19.94 7.62
CA GLN A 81 -5.51 -21.12 6.75
C GLN A 81 -6.06 -20.81 5.35
N ASP A 82 -5.71 -19.64 4.81
CA ASP A 82 -6.21 -19.14 3.53
C ASP A 82 -5.04 -18.75 2.57
N PRO A 83 -5.16 -18.95 1.25
CA PRO A 83 -4.13 -18.57 0.28
C PRO A 83 -3.72 -17.09 0.33
N GLY A 84 -4.61 -16.19 0.78
CA GLY A 84 -4.34 -14.79 1.04
C GLY A 84 -3.14 -14.61 1.96
N LEU A 85 -3.02 -15.39 3.04
CA LEU A 85 -1.86 -15.35 3.94
C LEU A 85 -0.57 -15.82 3.28
N ALA A 86 -0.64 -16.71 2.29
CA ALA A 86 0.56 -17.17 1.61
C ALA A 86 1.18 -16.07 0.72
N ILE A 87 0.39 -15.09 0.30
CA ILE A 87 0.80 -14.08 -0.70
C ILE A 87 0.91 -12.69 -0.09
N HIS A 88 -0.04 -12.27 0.75
CA HIS A 88 -0.11 -10.90 1.28
C HIS A 88 1.11 -10.50 2.14
N PRO A 89 1.49 -11.22 3.22
CA PRO A 89 2.62 -10.84 4.06
C PRO A 89 3.96 -10.78 3.31
N PRO A 90 4.33 -11.75 2.44
CA PRO A 90 5.54 -11.61 1.62
C PRO A 90 5.53 -10.36 0.75
N MET A 91 4.41 -10.02 0.11
CA MET A 91 4.29 -8.80 -0.70
C MET A 91 4.44 -7.53 0.16
N LEU A 92 3.79 -7.50 1.33
CA LEU A 92 3.88 -6.39 2.27
C LEU A 92 5.32 -6.19 2.77
N TYR A 93 5.99 -7.27 3.17
CA TYR A 93 7.38 -7.22 3.65
C TYR A 93 8.38 -6.91 2.55
N MET A 94 8.18 -7.37 1.32
CA MET A 94 8.99 -6.92 0.18
C MET A 94 8.96 -5.40 0.03
N GLY A 95 7.82 -4.76 0.34
CA GLY A 95 7.69 -3.31 0.39
C GLY A 95 8.35 -2.66 1.60
N TYR A 96 7.98 -3.08 2.83
CA TYR A 96 8.52 -2.53 4.08
C TYR A 96 10.04 -2.59 4.14
N VAL A 97 10.57 -3.80 3.91
CA VAL A 97 12.00 -4.06 3.95
C VAL A 97 12.68 -3.42 2.75
N GLY A 98 12.00 -3.33 1.60
CA GLY A 98 12.53 -2.68 0.41
C GLY A 98 12.89 -1.21 0.62
N PHE A 99 12.17 -0.48 1.48
CA PHE A 99 12.55 0.90 1.83
C PHE A 99 13.88 0.99 2.59
N SER A 100 14.38 -0.09 3.19
CA SER A 100 15.72 -0.14 3.78
C SER A 100 16.81 0.13 2.75
N VAL A 101 16.60 -0.21 1.47
CA VAL A 101 17.54 0.07 0.38
C VAL A 101 17.62 1.57 0.13
N ALA A 102 16.47 2.25 0.03
CA ALA A 102 16.41 3.70 -0.17
C ALA A 102 17.03 4.45 1.02
N PHE A 103 16.75 3.98 2.24
CA PHE A 103 17.40 4.43 3.47
C PHE A 103 18.91 4.26 3.41
N ALA A 104 19.40 3.06 3.09
CA ALA A 104 20.82 2.76 3.02
C ALA A 104 21.57 3.62 1.99
N PHE A 105 20.97 3.89 0.83
CA PHE A 105 21.51 4.87 -0.13
C PHE A 105 21.59 6.28 0.46
N ALA A 106 20.58 6.73 1.20
CA ALA A 106 20.57 8.05 1.82
C ALA A 106 21.66 8.16 2.91
N ILE A 107 21.79 7.14 3.78
CA ILE A 107 22.83 7.10 4.81
C ILE A 107 24.23 7.01 4.19
N ALA A 108 24.42 6.16 3.18
CA ALA A 108 25.69 6.05 2.46
C ALA A 108 26.10 7.38 1.79
N ALA A 109 25.13 8.11 1.21
CA ALA A 109 25.36 9.43 0.65
C ALA A 109 25.76 10.45 1.73
N LEU A 110 25.10 10.45 2.89
CA LEU A 110 25.47 11.30 4.04
C LEU A 110 26.88 10.98 4.56
N LEU A 111 27.20 9.70 4.74
CA LEU A 111 28.54 9.26 5.18
C LEU A 111 29.63 9.68 4.20
N SER A 112 29.33 9.61 2.90
CA SER A 112 30.25 10.02 1.83
C SER A 112 30.44 11.54 1.69
N GLY A 113 29.51 12.34 2.22
CA GLY A 113 29.42 13.78 1.98
C GLY A 113 29.01 14.16 0.55
N ARG A 114 28.71 13.20 -0.33
CA ARG A 114 28.35 13.43 -1.74
C ARG A 114 26.85 13.28 -1.96
N LEU A 115 26.10 14.35 -1.71
CA LEU A 115 24.65 14.44 -1.98
C LEU A 115 24.37 15.10 -3.34
N ASP A 116 24.86 14.45 -4.40
CA ASP A 116 24.64 14.88 -5.78
C ASP A 116 23.35 14.29 -6.37
N ALA A 117 23.07 14.55 -7.65
CA ALA A 117 21.91 13.95 -8.32
C ALA A 117 22.09 12.44 -8.59
N ALA A 118 23.30 11.90 -8.44
CA ALA A 118 23.62 10.51 -8.80
C ALA A 118 23.01 9.54 -7.79
N TRP A 119 23.10 9.81 -6.48
CA TRP A 119 22.47 8.94 -5.48
C TRP A 119 20.95 8.88 -5.64
N ALA A 120 20.30 10.02 -5.94
CA ALA A 120 18.86 10.08 -6.19
C ALA A 120 18.48 9.22 -7.40
N ARG A 121 19.28 9.27 -8.47
CA ARG A 121 19.09 8.44 -9.67
C ARG A 121 19.26 6.94 -9.38
N TRP A 122 20.24 6.56 -8.56
CA TRP A 122 20.49 5.17 -8.18
C TRP A 122 19.43 4.61 -7.25
N SER A 123 18.95 5.40 -6.28
CA SER A 123 17.95 4.98 -5.29
C SER A 123 16.55 4.82 -5.90
N ARG A 124 16.19 5.66 -6.88
CA ARG A 124 14.84 5.70 -7.47
C ARG A 124 14.24 4.36 -7.94
N PRO A 125 14.92 3.50 -8.73
CA PRO A 125 14.34 2.22 -9.12
C PRO A 125 14.07 1.30 -7.91
N TRP A 126 14.92 1.33 -6.88
CA TRP A 126 14.72 0.57 -5.64
C TRP A 126 13.49 1.08 -4.87
N THR A 127 13.38 2.41 -4.70
CA THR A 127 12.22 3.02 -4.04
C THR A 127 10.91 2.72 -4.75
N VAL A 128 10.87 2.81 -6.09
CA VAL A 128 9.67 2.50 -6.87
C VAL A 128 9.29 1.02 -6.76
N THR A 129 10.28 0.13 -6.73
CA THR A 129 10.04 -1.31 -6.58
C THR A 129 9.47 -1.63 -5.20
N ALA A 130 10.07 -1.09 -4.14
CA ALA A 130 9.55 -1.21 -2.77
C ALA A 130 8.12 -0.67 -2.63
N TRP A 131 7.87 0.53 -3.17
CA TRP A 131 6.54 1.13 -3.20
C TRP A 131 5.52 0.28 -3.99
N GLY A 132 5.92 -0.33 -5.10
CA GLY A 132 5.08 -1.24 -5.88
C GLY A 132 4.68 -2.47 -5.08
N PHE A 133 5.65 -3.13 -4.42
CA PHE A 133 5.36 -4.26 -3.53
C PHE A 133 4.46 -3.86 -2.37
N LEU A 134 4.70 -2.70 -1.74
CA LEU A 134 3.85 -2.20 -0.66
C LEU A 134 2.42 -1.91 -1.14
N THR A 135 2.27 -1.30 -2.32
CA THR A 135 0.96 -1.04 -2.94
C THR A 135 0.20 -2.35 -3.17
N ALA A 136 0.86 -3.37 -3.71
CA ALA A 136 0.28 -4.69 -3.90
C ALA A 136 -0.05 -5.38 -2.57
N GLY A 137 0.84 -5.30 -1.59
CA GLY A 137 0.63 -5.85 -0.25
C GLY A 137 -0.61 -5.27 0.42
N ILE A 138 -0.75 -3.94 0.45
CA ILE A 138 -1.92 -3.26 1.02
C ILE A 138 -3.20 -3.65 0.28
N ALA A 139 -3.19 -3.65 -1.05
CA ALA A 139 -4.36 -4.01 -1.86
C ALA A 139 -4.79 -5.48 -1.64
N LEU A 140 -3.83 -6.41 -1.57
CA LEU A 140 -4.09 -7.82 -1.27
C LEU A 140 -4.63 -8.01 0.14
N GLY A 141 -4.11 -7.27 1.12
CA GLY A 141 -4.61 -7.31 2.50
C GLY A 141 -6.06 -6.84 2.60
N SER A 142 -6.37 -5.71 1.95
CA SER A 142 -7.74 -5.19 1.85
C SER A 142 -8.69 -6.15 1.16
N TRP A 143 -8.26 -6.78 0.06
CA TRP A 143 -9.05 -7.78 -0.65
C TRP A 143 -9.29 -9.03 0.19
N TRP A 144 -8.26 -9.50 0.90
CA TRP A 144 -8.36 -10.66 1.78
C TRP A 144 -9.31 -10.41 2.95
N ALA A 145 -9.16 -9.27 3.65
CA ALA A 145 -10.05 -8.86 4.73
C ALA A 145 -11.52 -8.81 4.30
N TYR A 146 -11.79 -8.40 3.06
CA TYR A 146 -13.14 -8.31 2.51
C TYR A 146 -13.86 -9.66 2.43
N TYR A 147 -13.19 -10.74 1.99
CA TYR A 147 -13.84 -12.04 1.87
C TYR A 147 -13.73 -12.92 3.10
N GLU A 148 -12.63 -12.81 3.86
CA GLU A 148 -12.31 -13.72 4.98
C GLU A 148 -13.07 -13.36 6.27
N LEU A 149 -13.34 -12.08 6.52
CA LEU A 149 -13.83 -11.65 7.85
C LEU A 149 -15.36 -11.64 7.98
N GLY A 150 -16.12 -11.91 6.92
CA GLY A 150 -17.59 -12.07 6.98
C GLY A 150 -18.41 -10.80 7.31
N TRP A 151 -17.79 -9.63 7.49
CA TRP A 151 -18.47 -8.34 7.76
C TRP A 151 -18.54 -7.42 6.53
N GLY A 152 -18.02 -7.87 5.39
CA GLY A 152 -18.08 -7.16 4.11
C GLY A 152 -17.26 -5.86 4.04
N GLY A 153 -16.44 -5.52 5.04
CA GLY A 153 -15.59 -4.34 5.00
C GLY A 153 -14.22 -4.62 4.35
N TRP A 154 -13.60 -3.57 3.81
CA TRP A 154 -12.31 -3.67 3.07
C TRP A 154 -11.20 -2.79 3.66
N TRP A 155 -11.54 -1.93 4.64
CA TRP A 155 -10.64 -1.06 5.39
C TRP A 155 -11.35 -0.57 6.66
N PHE A 156 -10.66 -0.57 7.81
CA PHE A 156 -11.23 -0.17 9.10
C PHE A 156 -10.44 0.93 9.83
N TRP A 157 -9.33 1.40 9.25
CA TRP A 157 -8.39 2.31 9.92
C TRP A 157 -7.79 1.73 11.20
N ASP A 158 -7.61 0.41 11.24
CA ASP A 158 -6.99 -0.23 12.39
C ASP A 158 -5.47 0.10 12.46
N PRO A 159 -4.83 0.00 13.63
CA PRO A 159 -3.41 0.33 13.76
C PRO A 159 -2.47 -0.42 12.81
N VAL A 160 -2.79 -1.65 12.42
CA VAL A 160 -1.97 -2.47 11.52
C VAL A 160 -2.14 -2.01 10.07
N GLU A 161 -3.37 -1.73 9.63
CA GLU A 161 -3.64 -1.04 8.37
C GLU A 161 -2.90 0.31 8.32
N ASN A 162 -3.02 1.15 9.36
CA ASN A 162 -2.37 2.46 9.44
C ASN A 162 -0.84 2.36 9.39
N ALA A 163 -0.26 1.37 10.09
CA ALA A 163 1.17 1.08 10.10
C ALA A 163 1.71 0.79 8.68
N SER A 164 0.89 0.20 7.80
CA SER A 164 1.26 -0.05 6.40
C SER A 164 1.07 1.15 5.50
N PHE A 165 0.08 1.98 5.79
CA PHE A 165 -0.28 3.10 4.95
C PHE A 165 0.65 4.32 5.13
N MET A 166 1.13 4.57 6.35
CA MET A 166 2.07 5.67 6.63
C MET A 166 3.38 5.60 5.81
N PRO A 167 4.14 4.48 5.78
CA PRO A 167 5.33 4.38 4.94
C PRO A 167 4.99 4.43 3.44
N TRP A 168 3.79 4.02 3.03
CA TRP A 168 3.33 4.17 1.65
C TRP A 168 3.15 5.64 1.26
N LEU A 169 2.55 6.47 2.12
CA LEU A 169 2.39 7.91 1.90
C LEU A 169 3.74 8.64 1.81
N VAL A 170 4.63 8.38 2.76
CA VAL A 170 5.98 8.99 2.79
C VAL A 170 6.84 8.45 1.64
N GLY A 171 6.73 7.17 1.30
CA GLY A 171 7.37 6.57 0.13
C GLY A 171 6.88 7.15 -1.19
N THR A 172 5.59 7.48 -1.28
CA THR A 172 5.02 8.20 -2.44
C THR A 172 5.63 9.59 -2.55
N ALA A 173 5.74 10.34 -1.43
CA ALA A 173 6.43 11.63 -1.41
C ALA A 173 7.91 11.49 -1.80
N LEU A 174 8.58 10.42 -1.35
CA LEU A 174 9.97 10.13 -1.67
C LEU A 174 10.18 9.91 -3.17
N ILE A 175 9.33 9.14 -3.85
CA ILE A 175 9.43 8.92 -5.31
C ILE A 175 9.35 10.24 -6.08
N HIS A 176 8.47 11.14 -5.65
CA HIS A 176 8.29 12.47 -6.25
C HIS A 176 9.47 13.38 -5.95
N SER A 177 9.96 13.38 -4.70
CA SER A 177 11.14 14.14 -4.29
C SER A 177 12.40 13.67 -5.03
N LEU A 178 12.61 12.36 -5.17
CA LEU A 178 13.70 11.77 -5.95
C LEU A 178 13.65 12.21 -7.41
N ALA A 179 12.46 12.30 -8.02
CA ALA A 179 12.33 12.78 -9.39
C ALA A 179 12.74 14.26 -9.54
N ALA A 180 12.42 15.11 -8.56
CA ALA A 180 12.83 16.50 -8.54
C ALA A 180 14.34 16.66 -8.26
N THR A 181 14.88 15.91 -7.30
CA THR A 181 16.31 15.90 -7.00
C THR A 181 17.15 15.38 -8.18
N GLU A 182 16.72 14.29 -8.82
CA GLU A 182 17.39 13.72 -10.00
C GLU A 182 17.42 14.72 -11.16
N LYS A 183 16.28 15.34 -11.49
CA LYS A 183 16.19 16.21 -12.67
C LYS A 183 16.77 17.61 -12.44
N ARG A 184 16.64 18.15 -11.23
CA ARG A 184 16.84 19.58 -10.97
C ARG A 184 17.80 19.90 -9.84
N GLY A 185 18.22 18.91 -9.04
CA GLY A 185 19.09 19.15 -7.89
C GLY A 185 18.43 19.90 -6.72
N VAL A 186 17.10 20.02 -6.73
CA VAL A 186 16.28 20.61 -5.67
C VAL A 186 15.86 19.56 -4.64
N PHE A 187 15.42 20.00 -3.47
CA PHE A 187 14.88 19.16 -2.38
C PHE A 187 15.85 18.11 -1.83
N LYS A 188 17.17 18.24 -2.00
CA LYS A 188 18.14 17.21 -1.58
C LYS A 188 17.98 16.81 -0.11
N ALA A 189 17.92 17.79 0.79
CA ALA A 189 17.75 17.59 2.22
C ALA A 189 16.42 16.89 2.54
N TRP A 190 15.34 17.34 1.91
CA TRP A 190 14.00 16.78 2.05
C TRP A 190 13.93 15.33 1.55
N THR A 191 14.55 15.02 0.41
CA THR A 191 14.61 13.67 -0.16
C THR A 191 15.34 12.70 0.77
N VAL A 192 16.42 13.15 1.43
CA VAL A 192 17.11 12.34 2.45
C VAL A 192 16.19 12.08 3.65
N LEU A 193 15.53 13.11 4.18
CA LEU A 193 14.59 12.95 5.31
C LEU A 193 13.45 11.99 4.97
N LEU A 194 12.86 12.12 3.77
CA LEU A 194 11.80 11.21 3.32
C LEU A 194 12.30 9.76 3.20
N ALA A 195 13.55 9.54 2.79
CA ALA A 195 14.14 8.19 2.75
C ALA A 195 14.32 7.61 4.15
N VAL A 196 14.76 8.43 5.11
CA VAL A 196 14.82 8.06 6.52
C VAL A 196 13.44 7.73 7.04
N PHE A 197 12.48 8.65 6.96
CA PHE A 197 11.14 8.48 7.49
C PHE A 197 10.38 7.31 6.85
N SER A 198 10.54 7.05 5.55
CA SER A 198 9.87 5.91 4.91
C SER A 198 10.26 4.59 5.56
N PHE A 199 11.55 4.37 5.80
CA PHE A 199 12.02 3.16 6.48
C PHE A 199 11.75 3.16 7.98
N SER A 200 11.91 4.32 8.65
CA SER A 200 11.59 4.47 10.07
C SER A 200 10.13 4.15 10.37
N LEU A 201 9.19 4.54 9.51
CA LEU A 201 7.77 4.22 9.65
C LEU A 201 7.49 2.73 9.42
N SER A 202 8.23 2.04 8.55
CA SER A 202 8.16 0.58 8.42
C SER A 202 8.66 -0.15 9.69
N LEU A 203 9.73 0.36 10.32
CA LEU A 203 10.21 -0.16 11.61
C LEU A 203 9.21 0.14 12.74
N LEU A 204 8.65 1.34 12.78
CA LEU A 204 7.59 1.69 13.71
C LEU A 204 6.37 0.78 13.54
N GLY A 205 5.98 0.47 12.30
CA GLY A 205 4.90 -0.48 12.05
C GLY A 205 5.21 -1.87 12.63
N THR A 206 6.47 -2.32 12.56
CA THR A 206 6.90 -3.56 13.23
C THR A 206 6.71 -3.46 14.74
N PHE A 207 7.09 -2.34 15.36
CA PHE A 207 6.84 -2.08 16.78
C PHE A 207 5.34 -2.12 17.12
N LEU A 208 4.48 -1.41 16.37
CA LEU A 208 3.04 -1.32 16.66
C LEU A 208 2.34 -2.67 16.59
N VAL A 209 2.70 -3.51 15.60
CA VAL A 209 2.07 -4.82 15.39
C VAL A 209 2.57 -5.87 16.37
N ARG A 210 3.79 -5.72 16.91
CA ARG A 210 4.50 -6.79 17.63
C ARG A 210 4.77 -6.52 19.11
N SER A 211 4.63 -5.28 19.56
CA SER A 211 4.84 -4.90 20.96
C SER A 211 3.69 -5.29 21.89
N GLY A 212 2.50 -5.56 21.35
CA GLY A 212 1.28 -5.78 22.14
C GLY A 212 0.72 -4.52 22.79
N VAL A 213 1.25 -3.35 22.43
CA VAL A 213 0.92 -2.06 23.03
C VAL A 213 -0.43 -1.49 22.53
N LEU A 214 -0.86 -1.92 21.34
CA LEU A 214 -2.17 -1.56 20.78
C LEU A 214 -3.06 -2.80 20.66
N THR A 215 -4.35 -2.62 20.93
CA THR A 215 -5.36 -3.62 20.58
C THR A 215 -5.64 -3.53 19.08
N SER A 216 -5.42 -4.62 18.35
CA SER A 216 -5.79 -4.72 16.93
C SER A 216 -6.28 -6.14 16.63
N VAL A 217 -7.28 -6.23 15.75
CA VAL A 217 -7.76 -7.51 15.19
C VAL A 217 -6.69 -8.24 14.37
N HIS A 218 -5.66 -7.51 13.92
CA HIS A 218 -4.53 -8.02 13.16
C HIS A 218 -3.27 -8.26 14.04
N ALA A 219 -3.35 -8.01 15.35
CA ALA A 219 -2.23 -8.25 16.27
C ALA A 219 -2.25 -9.72 16.74
N PHE A 220 -1.27 -10.50 16.30
CA PHE A 220 -1.23 -11.96 16.55
C PHE A 220 -0.36 -12.38 17.74
N ALA A 221 0.39 -11.48 18.37
CA ALA A 221 1.26 -11.80 19.51
C ALA A 221 1.67 -10.55 20.30
N SER A 222 1.64 -10.64 21.63
CA SER A 222 2.01 -9.59 22.58
C SER A 222 3.10 -10.09 23.55
N ASP A 223 4.27 -9.45 23.55
CA ASP A 223 5.34 -9.72 24.52
C ASP A 223 6.09 -8.40 24.82
N PRO A 224 6.03 -7.88 26.06
CA PRO A 224 6.67 -6.64 26.46
C PRO A 224 8.19 -6.61 26.22
N THR A 225 8.87 -7.75 26.34
CA THR A 225 10.32 -7.84 26.15
C THR A 225 10.70 -7.59 24.68
N ARG A 226 9.88 -8.11 23.76
CA ARG A 226 10.04 -7.92 22.31
C ARG A 226 9.74 -6.47 21.93
N GLY A 227 8.69 -5.89 22.51
CA GLY A 227 8.35 -4.48 22.33
C GLY A 227 9.50 -3.55 22.71
N LEU A 228 10.12 -3.78 23.87
CA LEU A 228 11.27 -3.00 24.34
C LEU A 228 12.47 -3.11 23.39
N PHE A 229 12.82 -4.32 22.94
CA PHE A 229 13.93 -4.51 22.01
C PHE A 229 13.71 -3.72 20.72
N ILE A 230 12.52 -3.84 20.09
CA ILE A 230 12.21 -3.12 18.86
C ILE A 230 12.23 -1.61 19.11
N LEU A 231 11.77 -1.12 20.27
CA LEU A 231 11.81 0.29 20.62
C LEU A 231 13.25 0.82 20.72
N VAL A 232 14.15 0.10 21.39
CA VAL A 232 15.59 0.45 21.46
C VAL A 232 16.21 0.42 20.07
N PHE A 233 15.92 -0.61 19.28
CA PHE A 233 16.40 -0.73 17.91
C PHE A 233 15.91 0.42 17.02
N LEU A 234 14.64 0.79 17.13
CA LEU A 234 14.05 1.96 16.47
C LEU A 234 14.76 3.24 16.90
N ALA A 235 14.98 3.44 18.20
CA ALA A 235 15.68 4.62 18.72
C ALA A 235 17.12 4.73 18.16
N LEU A 236 17.84 3.60 18.06
CA LEU A 236 19.19 3.57 17.49
C LEU A 236 19.20 3.88 15.98
N VAL A 237 18.33 3.24 15.21
CA VAL A 237 18.28 3.44 13.75
C VAL A 237 17.77 4.83 13.39
N VAL A 238 16.66 5.26 13.99
CA VAL A 238 16.05 6.57 13.72
C VAL A 238 16.89 7.69 14.33
N GLY A 239 17.26 7.58 15.60
CA GLY A 239 18.11 8.57 16.28
C GLY A 239 19.47 8.71 15.62
N GLY A 240 20.15 7.60 15.30
CA GLY A 240 21.45 7.61 14.64
C GLY A 240 21.40 8.21 13.23
N SER A 241 20.37 7.89 12.44
CA SER A 241 20.20 8.47 11.10
C SER A 241 19.85 9.96 11.11
N LEU A 242 18.98 10.40 12.03
CA LEU A 242 18.64 11.81 12.19
C LEU A 242 19.82 12.62 12.76
N LEU A 243 20.60 12.06 13.68
CA LEU A 243 21.82 12.69 14.19
C LEU A 243 22.86 12.87 13.06
N LEU A 244 23.08 11.84 12.26
CA LEU A 244 23.97 11.92 11.09
C LEU A 244 23.47 12.96 10.08
N TYR A 245 22.15 13.00 9.84
CA TYR A 245 21.53 14.02 9.00
C TYR A 245 21.78 15.42 9.54
N ALA A 246 21.54 15.66 10.85
CA ALA A 246 21.75 16.96 11.48
C ALA A 246 23.21 17.40 11.40
N TRP A 247 24.15 16.48 11.63
CA TRP A 247 25.59 16.74 11.53
C TRP A 247 26.01 17.10 10.09
N ARG A 248 25.43 16.45 9.08
CA ARG A 248 25.73 16.72 7.67
C ARG A 248 24.90 17.83 7.05
N ALA A 249 23.86 18.33 7.72
CA ALA A 249 22.91 19.33 7.20
C ALA A 249 23.59 20.58 6.59
N PRO A 250 24.65 21.16 7.17
CA PRO A 250 25.32 22.34 6.60
C PRO A 250 25.96 22.09 5.21
N ALA A 251 26.30 20.84 4.90
CA ALA A 251 26.87 20.45 3.61
C ALA A 251 25.79 20.23 2.53
N ILE A 252 24.50 20.18 2.90
CA ILE A 252 23.40 19.86 1.98
C ILE A 252 22.88 21.12 1.31
N ARG A 253 23.57 21.57 0.26
CA ARG A 253 23.10 22.70 -0.56
C ARG A 253 22.21 22.23 -1.72
N SER A 254 20.97 22.69 -1.75
CA SER A 254 20.09 22.56 -2.91
C SER A 254 20.49 23.59 -3.96
N LEU A 255 20.56 23.17 -5.23
CA LEU A 255 20.93 24.05 -6.33
C LEU A 255 19.67 24.44 -7.10
N GLY A 256 19.41 25.75 -7.20
CA GLY A 256 18.38 26.32 -8.07
C GLY A 256 17.05 26.67 -7.39
N GLY A 257 16.45 27.77 -7.85
CA GLY A 257 15.09 28.18 -7.51
C GLY A 257 14.06 27.76 -8.56
N PHE A 258 12.78 27.98 -8.24
CA PHE A 258 11.63 27.75 -9.11
C PHE A 258 10.54 28.78 -8.83
N GLU A 259 9.71 29.07 -9.82
CA GLU A 259 8.56 29.98 -9.66
C GLU A 259 7.36 29.24 -9.05
N LEU A 260 6.40 29.98 -8.48
CA LEU A 260 5.17 29.41 -7.88
C LEU A 260 4.37 28.57 -8.87
N VAL A 261 4.32 28.97 -10.13
CA VAL A 261 3.67 28.18 -11.20
C VAL A 261 4.74 27.33 -11.87
N SER A 262 5.07 26.20 -11.24
CA SER A 262 6.04 25.25 -11.75
C SER A 262 5.73 23.83 -11.28
N ARG A 263 6.33 22.84 -11.96
CA ARG A 263 6.25 21.44 -11.52
C ARG A 263 6.89 21.25 -10.14
N GLU A 264 7.99 21.95 -9.85
CA GLU A 264 8.66 21.90 -8.55
C GLU A 264 7.75 22.37 -7.41
N ALA A 265 7.04 23.48 -7.59
CA ALA A 265 6.09 23.99 -6.59
C ALA A 265 4.94 23.01 -6.34
N GLY A 266 4.38 22.42 -7.41
CA GLY A 266 3.35 21.37 -7.28
C GLY A 266 3.86 20.12 -6.57
N LEU A 267 5.08 19.68 -6.87
CA LEU A 267 5.72 18.53 -6.20
C LEU A 267 6.04 18.82 -4.72
N LEU A 268 6.41 20.05 -4.38
CA LEU A 268 6.60 20.47 -2.99
C LEU A 268 5.28 20.40 -2.22
N LEU A 269 4.22 21.01 -2.76
CA LEU A 269 2.90 20.99 -2.14
C LEU A 269 2.37 19.55 -1.98
N ASN A 270 2.54 18.72 -3.02
CA ASN A 270 2.24 17.29 -2.95
C ASN A 270 2.97 16.60 -1.79
N ASN A 271 4.29 16.82 -1.67
CA ASN A 271 5.07 16.20 -0.62
C ASN A 271 4.65 16.66 0.77
N VAL A 272 4.38 17.96 0.95
CA VAL A 272 3.89 18.50 2.23
C VAL A 272 2.56 17.87 2.60
N LEU A 273 1.60 17.82 1.68
CA LEU A 273 0.29 17.21 1.94
C LEU A 273 0.39 15.72 2.27
N LEU A 274 1.23 14.96 1.56
CA LEU A 274 1.46 13.54 1.86
C LEU A 274 2.08 13.32 3.24
N VAL A 275 3.07 14.12 3.61
CA VAL A 275 3.74 14.03 4.92
C VAL A 275 2.79 14.46 6.05
N VAL A 276 2.02 15.54 5.85
CA VAL A 276 1.00 15.97 6.81
C VAL A 276 -0.07 14.89 6.99
N THR A 277 -0.53 14.27 5.90
CA THR A 277 -1.48 13.15 5.96
C THR A 277 -0.90 12.00 6.79
N ALA A 278 0.34 11.58 6.49
CA ALA A 278 1.02 10.54 7.26
C ALA A 278 1.18 10.92 8.75
N ALA A 279 1.52 12.18 9.05
CA ALA A 279 1.66 12.68 10.42
C ALA A 279 0.33 12.69 11.18
N THR A 280 -0.78 13.06 10.54
CA THR A 280 -2.11 13.01 11.18
C THR A 280 -2.56 11.58 11.46
N ILE A 281 -2.27 10.63 10.56
CA ILE A 281 -2.55 9.20 10.78
C ILE A 281 -1.68 8.66 11.91
N LEU A 282 -0.39 9.03 11.93
CA LEU A 282 0.54 8.68 13.00
C LEU A 282 0.03 9.19 14.34
N LEU A 283 -0.38 10.46 14.40
CA LEU A 283 -0.93 11.07 15.60
C LEU A 283 -2.17 10.31 16.07
N GLY A 284 -3.16 10.10 15.20
CA GLY A 284 -4.37 9.35 15.55
C GLY A 284 -4.10 7.91 16.02
N THR A 285 -3.08 7.26 15.44
CA THR A 285 -2.70 5.88 15.80
C THR A 285 -1.97 5.81 17.14
N LEU A 286 -1.10 6.78 17.44
CA LEU A 286 -0.32 6.82 18.68
C LEU A 286 -1.05 7.51 19.83
N TYR A 287 -2.07 8.33 19.56
CA TYR A 287 -2.76 9.10 20.59
C TYR A 287 -3.37 8.24 21.71
N PRO A 288 -4.07 7.12 21.43
CA PRO A 288 -4.50 6.16 22.46
C PRO A 288 -3.38 5.71 23.39
N LEU A 289 -2.19 5.44 22.84
CA LEU A 289 -1.03 4.99 23.60
C LEU A 289 -0.50 6.08 24.54
N VAL A 290 -0.48 7.33 24.08
CA VAL A 290 -0.05 8.46 24.92
C VAL A 290 -1.01 8.66 26.09
N ILE A 291 -2.33 8.62 25.85
CA ILE A 291 -3.34 8.78 26.90
C ILE A 291 -3.25 7.65 27.94
N ASP A 292 -3.07 6.42 27.47
CA ASP A 292 -2.89 5.25 28.34
C ASP A 292 -1.60 5.36 29.18
N ALA A 293 -0.48 5.74 28.57
CA ALA A 293 0.80 5.91 29.25
C ALA A 293 0.78 7.03 30.32
N LEU A 294 -0.07 8.04 30.15
CA LEU A 294 -0.28 9.12 31.12
C LEU A 294 -1.28 8.74 32.24
N GLY A 295 -1.88 7.54 32.19
CA GLY A 295 -2.88 7.11 33.16
C GLY A 295 -4.22 7.85 33.05
N LEU A 296 -4.51 8.47 31.89
CA LEU A 296 -5.71 9.27 31.65
C LEU A 296 -6.92 8.45 31.16
N GLY A 297 -6.83 7.11 31.23
CA GLY A 297 -7.86 6.17 30.79
C GLY A 297 -7.57 5.53 29.44
N LYS A 298 -8.54 4.80 28.90
CA LYS A 298 -8.45 4.16 27.57
C LYS A 298 -9.26 4.97 26.57
N LEU A 299 -8.66 5.29 25.43
CA LEU A 299 -9.29 5.99 24.31
C LEU A 299 -9.14 5.16 23.05
N SER A 300 -10.16 5.12 22.20
CA SER A 300 -10.09 4.48 20.89
C SER A 300 -10.32 5.51 19.79
N VAL A 301 -9.49 5.47 18.75
CA VAL A 301 -9.61 6.32 17.57
C VAL A 301 -9.97 5.41 16.39
N GLY A 302 -11.15 5.65 15.79
CA GLY A 302 -11.67 4.85 14.69
C GLY A 302 -11.94 5.67 13.42
N PRO A 303 -12.66 5.08 12.44
CA PRO A 303 -12.95 5.70 11.14
C PRO A 303 -13.44 7.15 11.15
N PRO A 304 -14.28 7.62 12.12
CA PRO A 304 -14.74 9.00 12.12
C PRO A 304 -13.61 10.04 12.17
N TYR A 305 -12.58 9.81 13.00
CA TYR A 305 -11.41 10.69 13.06
C TYR A 305 -10.66 10.65 11.73
N PHE A 306 -10.24 9.46 11.30
CA PHE A 306 -9.39 9.31 10.13
C PHE A 306 -10.04 9.83 8.85
N ASN A 307 -11.33 9.55 8.62
CA ASN A 307 -12.04 10.06 7.45
C ASN A 307 -12.12 11.59 7.45
N THR A 308 -12.34 12.20 8.61
CA THR A 308 -12.45 13.66 8.76
C THR A 308 -11.15 14.39 8.42
N VAL A 309 -9.98 13.84 8.81
CA VAL A 309 -8.68 14.42 8.44
C VAL A 309 -8.21 14.01 7.05
N PHE A 310 -8.43 12.76 6.66
CA PHE A 310 -7.88 12.21 5.41
C PHE A 310 -8.51 12.83 4.17
N ILE A 311 -9.85 12.97 4.14
CA ILE A 311 -10.55 13.43 2.93
C ILE A 311 -10.15 14.86 2.54
N PRO A 312 -10.15 15.85 3.45
CA PRO A 312 -9.75 17.23 3.10
C PRO A 312 -8.29 17.37 2.69
N LEU A 313 -7.39 16.51 3.20
CA LEU A 313 -5.97 16.54 2.84
C LEU A 313 -5.69 15.86 1.49
N THR A 314 -6.44 14.82 1.14
CA THR A 314 -6.21 14.03 -0.08
C THR A 314 -6.99 14.52 -1.30
N ALA A 315 -8.12 15.22 -1.12
CA ALA A 315 -8.84 15.82 -2.24
C ALA A 315 -7.97 16.84 -3.03
N PRO A 316 -7.22 17.77 -2.39
CA PRO A 316 -6.27 18.64 -3.09
C PRO A 316 -5.14 17.87 -3.76
N LEU A 317 -4.67 16.76 -3.18
CA LEU A 317 -3.67 15.89 -3.82
C LEU A 317 -4.18 15.34 -5.15
N ALA A 318 -5.43 14.85 -5.20
CA ALA A 318 -6.05 14.37 -6.44
C ALA A 318 -6.12 15.46 -7.51
N VAL A 319 -6.40 16.72 -7.13
CA VAL A 319 -6.34 17.86 -8.05
C VAL A 319 -4.90 18.09 -8.57
N LEU A 320 -3.91 18.07 -7.67
CA LEU A 320 -2.51 18.30 -8.01
C LEU A 320 -1.92 17.24 -8.96
N VAL A 321 -2.43 16.00 -8.94
CA VAL A 321 -2.02 14.94 -9.88
C VAL A 321 -2.10 15.41 -11.33
N GLY A 322 -3.26 15.96 -11.73
CA GLY A 322 -3.46 16.41 -13.10
C GLY A 322 -2.63 17.64 -13.47
N ILE A 323 -2.48 18.59 -12.53
CA ILE A 323 -1.65 19.78 -12.72
C ILE A 323 -0.16 19.38 -12.86
N GLY A 324 0.35 18.57 -11.94
CA GLY A 324 1.75 18.15 -11.87
C GLY A 324 2.20 17.32 -13.06
N ALA A 325 1.31 16.48 -13.62
CA ALA A 325 1.59 15.69 -14.81
C ALA A 325 1.98 16.55 -16.03
N LEU A 326 1.32 17.70 -16.20
CA LEU A 326 1.45 18.59 -17.37
C LEU A 326 2.26 19.86 -17.11
N ALA A 327 2.47 20.26 -15.86
CA ALA A 327 3.29 21.42 -15.48
C ALA A 327 4.73 21.32 -16.00
N ARG A 328 5.35 22.43 -16.37
CA ARG A 328 6.75 22.49 -16.82
C ARG A 328 7.69 22.75 -15.63
N TRP A 329 8.93 22.30 -15.77
CA TRP A 329 9.99 22.56 -14.81
C TRP A 329 10.45 24.04 -14.87
N LYS A 330 10.99 24.58 -13.77
CA LYS A 330 11.40 26.00 -13.55
C LYS A 330 10.24 26.96 -13.46
N ARG A 331 9.49 27.07 -14.55
CA ARG A 331 8.44 28.06 -14.76
C ARG A 331 7.44 27.58 -15.76
N ASP A 332 6.20 28.01 -15.58
CA ASP A 332 5.10 27.73 -16.45
C ASP A 332 4.09 28.89 -16.44
N ARG A 333 3.21 28.93 -17.43
CA ARG A 333 2.18 29.98 -17.53
C ARG A 333 0.83 29.38 -17.20
N LEU A 334 0.10 29.99 -16.26
CA LEU A 334 -1.22 29.53 -15.85
C LEU A 334 -2.18 29.40 -17.06
N GLY A 335 -2.18 30.37 -17.97
CA GLY A 335 -3.00 30.31 -19.19
C GLY A 335 -2.62 29.18 -20.17
N ARG A 336 -1.41 28.61 -20.10
CA ARG A 336 -1.06 27.39 -20.85
C ARG A 336 -1.66 26.16 -20.18
N LEU A 337 -1.55 26.07 -18.85
CA LEU A 337 -2.11 24.97 -18.07
C LEU A 337 -3.63 24.94 -18.21
N LEU A 338 -4.31 26.07 -18.06
CA LEU A 338 -5.77 26.17 -18.23
C LEU A 338 -6.23 25.76 -19.62
N ARG A 339 -5.51 26.13 -20.69
CA ARG A 339 -5.86 25.68 -22.05
C ARG A 339 -5.66 24.17 -22.26
N ALA A 340 -4.65 23.58 -21.62
CA ALA A 340 -4.36 22.15 -21.76
C ALA A 340 -5.27 21.28 -20.88
N LEU A 341 -5.62 21.76 -19.69
CA LEU A 341 -6.34 21.02 -18.66
C LEU A 341 -7.82 21.41 -18.55
N GLY A 342 -8.22 22.60 -19.00
CA GLY A 342 -9.60 23.09 -18.92
C GLY A 342 -10.61 22.14 -19.59
N PRO A 343 -10.39 21.73 -20.86
CA PRO A 343 -11.30 20.77 -21.51
C PRO A 343 -11.35 19.42 -20.78
N VAL A 344 -10.22 18.95 -20.25
CA VAL A 344 -10.12 17.72 -19.48
C VAL A 344 -10.89 17.83 -18.17
N PHE A 345 -10.78 18.96 -17.48
CA PHE A 345 -11.50 19.25 -16.24
C PHE A 345 -13.01 19.32 -16.49
N VAL A 346 -13.45 20.04 -17.53
CA VAL A 346 -14.88 20.13 -17.88
C VAL A 346 -15.43 18.75 -18.23
N LEU A 347 -14.69 17.94 -18.98
CA LEU A 347 -15.11 16.56 -19.28
C LEU A 347 -15.21 15.70 -18.01
N ALA A 348 -14.20 15.76 -17.14
CA ALA A 348 -14.22 15.06 -15.85
C ALA A 348 -15.38 15.52 -14.95
N LEU A 349 -15.67 16.83 -14.96
CA LEU A 349 -16.76 17.45 -14.21
C LEU A 349 -18.12 16.96 -14.72
N VAL A 350 -18.37 17.05 -16.03
CA VAL A 350 -19.64 16.64 -16.64
C VAL A 350 -19.87 15.14 -16.43
N LEU A 351 -18.88 14.30 -16.76
CA LEU A 351 -19.02 12.85 -16.61
C LEU A 351 -19.12 12.43 -15.13
N GLY A 352 -18.34 13.06 -14.26
CA GLY A 352 -18.32 12.76 -12.82
C GLY A 352 -19.62 13.17 -12.12
N LEU A 353 -20.23 14.30 -12.51
CA LEU A 353 -21.55 14.70 -12.01
C LEU A 353 -22.68 13.85 -12.63
N ALA A 354 -22.54 13.42 -13.88
CA ALA A 354 -23.56 12.58 -14.52
C ALA A 354 -23.58 11.14 -14.00
N TRP A 355 -22.43 10.58 -13.59
CA TRP A 355 -22.33 9.15 -13.23
C TRP A 355 -23.25 8.76 -12.06
N PRO A 356 -23.30 9.49 -10.92
CA PRO A 356 -24.26 9.22 -9.84
C PRO A 356 -25.73 9.18 -10.25
N LEU A 357 -26.14 9.82 -11.36
CA LEU A 357 -27.53 9.77 -11.85
C LEU A 357 -27.95 8.37 -12.31
N SER A 358 -26.98 7.49 -12.61
CA SER A 358 -27.24 6.07 -12.91
C SER A 358 -27.41 5.19 -11.67
N MET A 359 -27.23 5.75 -10.47
CA MET A 359 -27.35 5.04 -9.20
C MET A 359 -28.74 5.24 -8.57
N ALA A 360 -29.07 4.46 -7.54
CA ALA A 360 -30.40 4.46 -6.92
C ALA A 360 -30.82 5.83 -6.34
N HIS A 361 -29.86 6.63 -5.90
CA HIS A 361 -30.05 8.02 -5.47
C HIS A 361 -28.79 8.82 -5.79
N TYR A 362 -28.90 10.14 -5.86
CA TYR A 362 -27.74 10.99 -6.12
C TYR A 362 -26.95 11.26 -4.83
N ALA A 363 -25.71 10.77 -4.74
CA ALA A 363 -24.82 11.05 -3.61
C ALA A 363 -23.73 12.08 -3.99
N PRO A 364 -23.66 13.26 -3.33
CA PRO A 364 -22.64 14.27 -3.61
C PRO A 364 -21.20 13.77 -3.39
N ALA A 365 -20.96 12.94 -2.38
CA ALA A 365 -19.65 12.35 -2.12
C ALA A 365 -19.17 11.46 -3.28
N ALA A 366 -20.08 10.64 -3.84
CA ALA A 366 -19.80 9.86 -5.04
C ALA A 366 -19.50 10.74 -6.25
N ALA A 367 -20.25 11.84 -6.44
CA ALA A 367 -20.00 12.80 -7.52
C ALA A 367 -18.60 13.44 -7.42
N ILE A 368 -18.22 13.92 -6.23
CA ILE A 368 -16.89 14.51 -5.99
C ILE A 368 -15.80 13.48 -6.26
N GLY A 369 -15.94 12.26 -5.75
CA GLY A 369 -15.00 11.18 -6.01
C GLY A 369 -14.91 10.81 -7.50
N ALA A 370 -16.05 10.77 -8.21
CA ALA A 370 -16.10 10.52 -9.64
C ALA A 370 -15.33 11.61 -10.43
N VAL A 371 -15.57 12.88 -10.12
CA VAL A 371 -14.89 14.01 -10.75
C VAL A 371 -13.39 13.95 -10.50
N LEU A 372 -12.96 13.74 -9.25
CA LEU A 372 -11.53 13.66 -8.89
C LEU A 372 -10.83 12.45 -9.51
N GLY A 373 -11.50 11.29 -9.53
CA GLY A 373 -10.95 10.08 -10.14
C GLY A 373 -10.84 10.18 -11.67
N LEU A 374 -11.90 10.67 -12.33
CA LEU A 374 -11.88 10.94 -13.77
C LEU A 374 -10.86 12.03 -14.12
N TRP A 375 -10.72 13.06 -13.29
CA TRP A 375 -9.68 14.08 -13.44
C TRP A 375 -8.29 13.46 -13.45
N ALA A 376 -7.97 12.58 -12.50
CA ALA A 376 -6.67 11.89 -12.45
C ALA A 376 -6.46 10.98 -13.68
N MET A 377 -7.48 10.22 -14.09
CA MET A 377 -7.42 9.33 -15.25
C MET A 377 -7.24 10.10 -16.56
N LEU A 378 -8.11 11.09 -16.82
CA LEU A 378 -8.11 11.85 -18.07
C LEU A 378 -6.89 12.76 -18.18
N SER A 379 -6.39 13.34 -17.07
CA SER A 379 -5.15 14.12 -17.10
C SER A 379 -3.92 13.26 -17.34
N ALA A 380 -3.86 12.03 -16.79
CA ALA A 380 -2.80 11.06 -17.08
C ALA A 380 -2.81 10.64 -18.57
N ALA A 381 -4.00 10.40 -19.14
CA ALA A 381 -4.19 10.09 -20.56
C ALA A 381 -3.82 11.29 -21.45
N GLN A 382 -4.25 12.50 -21.08
CA GLN A 382 -3.89 13.74 -21.79
C GLN A 382 -2.38 13.98 -21.79
N GLY A 383 -1.70 13.65 -20.69
CA GLY A 383 -0.24 13.70 -20.60
C GLY A 383 0.46 12.83 -21.65
N LEU A 384 -0.05 11.61 -21.88
CA LEU A 384 0.44 10.72 -22.94
C LEU A 384 0.11 11.26 -24.33
N TRP A 385 -1.15 11.66 -24.52
CA TRP A 385 -1.66 12.18 -25.79
C TRP A 385 -0.88 13.40 -26.27
N ALA A 386 -0.59 14.34 -25.37
CA ALA A 386 0.14 15.56 -25.67
C ALA A 386 1.60 15.33 -26.13
N ARG A 387 2.15 14.11 -25.95
CA ARG A 387 3.48 13.73 -26.46
C ARG A 387 3.44 13.13 -27.87
N THR A 388 2.26 12.94 -28.44
CA THR A 388 2.07 12.33 -29.75
C THR A 388 1.79 13.37 -30.83
N ARG A 389 2.30 13.15 -32.04
CA ARG A 389 1.90 13.91 -33.23
C ARG A 389 0.75 13.20 -33.94
N SER A 390 -0.20 13.98 -34.47
CA SER A 390 -1.41 13.45 -35.13
C SER A 390 -1.09 12.41 -36.22
N THR A 391 0.00 12.60 -36.98
CA THR A 391 0.41 11.72 -38.08
C THR A 391 1.16 10.46 -37.65
N ARG A 392 1.63 10.33 -36.40
CA ARG A 392 2.49 9.21 -35.94
C ARG A 392 2.15 8.72 -34.52
N ARG A 393 0.88 8.83 -34.13
CA ARG A 393 0.46 8.59 -32.73
C ARG A 393 0.92 7.27 -32.14
N TRP A 394 0.69 6.16 -32.85
CA TRP A 394 1.07 4.84 -32.36
C TRP A 394 2.58 4.71 -32.14
N ARG A 395 3.39 5.17 -33.11
CA ARG A 395 4.86 5.15 -33.02
C ARG A 395 5.37 6.01 -31.86
N ASP A 396 4.79 7.18 -31.64
CA ASP A 396 5.19 8.09 -30.56
C ASP A 396 4.80 7.54 -29.17
N LEU A 397 3.66 6.85 -29.06
CA LEU A 397 3.27 6.13 -27.85
C LEU A 397 4.21 4.98 -27.53
N CYS A 398 4.56 4.15 -28.53
CA CYS A 398 5.53 3.08 -28.37
C CYS A 398 6.94 3.60 -28.04
N ALA A 399 7.30 4.79 -28.51
CA ALA A 399 8.59 5.43 -28.22
C ALA A 399 8.63 6.17 -26.87
N THR A 400 7.50 6.27 -26.15
CA THR A 400 7.45 6.98 -24.87
C THR A 400 8.23 6.24 -23.78
N PRO A 401 9.08 6.92 -22.98
CA PRO A 401 9.88 6.26 -21.94
C PRO A 401 9.02 5.53 -20.91
N GLY A 402 9.54 4.40 -20.42
CA GLY A 402 8.88 3.58 -19.39
C GLY A 402 8.55 4.37 -18.12
N SER A 403 9.40 5.31 -17.70
CA SER A 403 9.14 6.20 -16.57
C SER A 403 7.93 7.12 -16.76
N PHE A 404 7.62 7.50 -18.00
CA PHE A 404 6.43 8.31 -18.29
C PHE A 404 5.17 7.45 -18.33
N TRP A 405 5.23 6.28 -18.99
CA TRP A 405 4.17 5.28 -18.91
C TRP A 405 3.87 4.87 -17.47
N GLY A 406 4.91 4.66 -16.67
CA GLY A 406 4.80 4.28 -15.27
C GLY A 406 4.12 5.36 -14.43
N MET A 407 4.51 6.62 -14.62
CA MET A 407 3.82 7.76 -14.00
C MET A 407 2.35 7.85 -14.44
N SER A 408 2.05 7.72 -15.73
CA SER A 408 0.67 7.82 -16.23
C SER A 408 -0.21 6.68 -15.73
N LEU A 409 0.27 5.43 -15.75
CA LEU A 409 -0.46 4.27 -15.25
C LEU A 409 -0.71 4.39 -13.74
N ALA A 410 0.29 4.81 -12.95
CA ALA A 410 0.11 5.02 -11.52
C ALA A 410 -0.98 6.06 -11.20
N HIS A 411 -0.99 7.20 -11.87
CA HIS A 411 -2.03 8.21 -11.67
C HIS A 411 -3.39 7.79 -12.22
N PHE A 412 -3.43 7.01 -13.31
CA PHE A 412 -4.67 6.45 -13.84
C PHE A 412 -5.28 5.43 -12.86
N GLY A 413 -4.46 4.54 -12.30
CA GLY A 413 -4.86 3.58 -11.28
C GLY A 413 -5.36 4.26 -10.00
N LEU A 414 -4.74 5.36 -9.58
CA LEU A 414 -5.23 6.18 -8.47
C LEU A 414 -6.65 6.71 -8.74
N GLY A 415 -6.96 7.12 -9.97
CA GLY A 415 -8.30 7.57 -10.32
C GLY A 415 -9.35 6.46 -10.28
N ILE A 416 -9.02 5.24 -10.74
CA ILE A 416 -9.87 4.05 -10.59
C ILE A 416 -10.17 3.79 -9.10
N PHE A 417 -9.12 3.84 -8.27
CA PHE A 417 -9.24 3.64 -6.82
C PHE A 417 -10.19 4.67 -6.18
N ILE A 418 -10.02 5.96 -6.49
CA ILE A 418 -10.86 7.03 -5.93
C ILE A 418 -12.33 6.83 -6.31
N ILE A 419 -12.63 6.43 -7.55
CA ILE A 419 -14.01 6.13 -7.99
C ILE A 419 -14.56 4.94 -7.19
N GLY A 420 -13.80 3.83 -7.11
CA GLY A 420 -14.20 2.66 -6.34
C GLY A 420 -14.53 2.99 -4.90
N LEU A 421 -13.63 3.72 -4.24
CA LEU A 421 -13.79 4.21 -2.87
C LEU A 421 -15.05 5.06 -2.68
N ALA A 422 -15.28 6.03 -3.56
CA ALA A 422 -16.41 6.96 -3.42
C ALA A 422 -17.76 6.26 -3.66
N PHE A 423 -17.85 5.38 -4.66
CA PHE A 423 -19.09 4.69 -4.99
C PHE A 423 -19.44 3.60 -3.96
N THR A 424 -18.48 2.75 -3.58
CA THR A 424 -18.75 1.71 -2.59
C THR A 424 -19.12 2.31 -1.23
N SER A 425 -18.48 3.42 -0.83
CA SER A 425 -18.79 4.07 0.45
C SER A 425 -20.14 4.79 0.44
N SER A 426 -20.60 5.26 -0.73
CA SER A 426 -21.87 6.00 -0.83
C SER A 426 -23.08 5.10 -1.10
N TYR A 427 -22.88 3.94 -1.76
CA TYR A 427 -23.98 3.12 -2.28
C TYR A 427 -24.01 1.68 -1.77
N THR A 428 -23.13 1.31 -0.83
CA THR A 428 -23.24 0.01 -0.17
C THR A 428 -24.58 -0.09 0.56
N ILE A 429 -25.29 -1.19 0.35
CA ILE A 429 -26.46 -1.57 1.13
C ILE A 429 -26.09 -2.78 1.98
N GLU A 430 -26.42 -2.70 3.27
CA GLU A 430 -26.20 -3.77 4.25
C GLU A 430 -27.52 -4.06 4.96
N LYS A 431 -27.87 -5.34 5.06
CA LYS A 431 -29.09 -5.83 5.72
C LYS A 431 -28.79 -7.07 6.55
N ASP A 432 -29.02 -6.95 7.84
CA ASP A 432 -28.98 -8.06 8.80
C ASP A 432 -30.40 -8.59 9.00
N LEU A 433 -30.63 -9.83 8.59
CA LEU A 433 -31.96 -10.43 8.55
C LEU A 433 -31.99 -11.73 9.33
N ARG A 434 -33.13 -11.98 9.97
CA ARG A 434 -33.52 -13.33 10.38
C ARG A 434 -34.18 -14.00 9.17
N MET A 435 -33.64 -15.13 8.72
CA MET A 435 -34.19 -15.90 7.59
C MET A 435 -34.37 -17.38 7.94
N SER A 436 -35.55 -17.92 7.68
CA SER A 436 -35.86 -19.34 7.61
C SER A 436 -35.75 -19.85 6.16
N ALA A 437 -35.60 -21.16 5.97
CA ALA A 437 -35.55 -21.73 4.61
C ALA A 437 -36.84 -21.40 3.84
N GLY A 438 -36.69 -20.85 2.63
CA GLY A 438 -37.77 -20.34 1.79
C GLY A 438 -37.96 -18.83 1.87
N ASP A 439 -37.46 -18.16 2.91
CA ASP A 439 -37.57 -16.71 3.05
C ASP A 439 -36.84 -15.98 1.92
N SER A 440 -37.36 -14.83 1.53
CA SER A 440 -36.72 -13.97 0.53
C SER A 440 -36.71 -12.51 0.93
N TYR A 441 -35.69 -11.78 0.46
CA TYR A 441 -35.54 -10.36 0.68
C TYR A 441 -35.04 -9.68 -0.58
N GLN A 442 -35.59 -8.50 -0.90
CA GLN A 442 -35.26 -7.77 -2.11
C GLN A 442 -34.34 -6.57 -1.82
N ILE A 443 -33.25 -6.45 -2.59
CA ILE A 443 -32.34 -5.30 -2.60
C ILE A 443 -32.20 -4.82 -4.05
N GLY A 444 -32.84 -3.70 -4.37
CA GLY A 444 -32.91 -3.20 -5.75
C GLY A 444 -33.55 -4.22 -6.68
N ASP A 445 -32.86 -4.55 -7.77
CA ASP A 445 -33.31 -5.53 -8.76
C ASP A 445 -33.10 -7.00 -8.34
N TYR A 446 -32.46 -7.24 -7.19
CA TYR A 446 -32.06 -8.57 -6.75
C TYR A 446 -32.94 -9.09 -5.62
N THR A 447 -33.47 -10.29 -5.78
CA THR A 447 -34.18 -11.01 -4.72
C THR A 447 -33.32 -12.15 -4.22
N TYR A 448 -32.95 -12.10 -2.96
CA TYR A 448 -32.16 -13.12 -2.27
C TYR A 448 -33.13 -14.09 -1.60
N ARG A 449 -33.12 -15.36 -2.01
CA ARG A 449 -33.89 -16.42 -1.37
C ARG A 449 -32.96 -17.33 -0.58
N PHE A 450 -33.23 -17.51 0.70
CA PHE A 450 -32.47 -18.40 1.56
C PHE A 450 -33.04 -19.82 1.43
N ASP A 451 -32.28 -20.74 0.84
CA ASP A 451 -32.72 -22.12 0.58
C ASP A 451 -32.43 -23.07 1.76
N GLY A 452 -31.78 -22.58 2.82
CA GLY A 452 -31.47 -23.32 4.05
C GLY A 452 -29.98 -23.59 4.24
N VAL A 453 -29.67 -24.40 5.27
CA VAL A 453 -28.29 -24.74 5.67
C VAL A 453 -28.07 -26.25 5.62
N SER A 454 -26.93 -26.66 5.08
CA SER A 454 -26.48 -28.05 5.06
C SER A 454 -25.16 -28.20 5.82
N ASN A 455 -25.02 -29.26 6.61
CA ASN A 455 -23.76 -29.58 7.27
C ASN A 455 -22.83 -30.34 6.31
N ARG A 456 -21.55 -29.97 6.28
CA ARG A 456 -20.48 -30.64 5.53
C ARG A 456 -19.27 -30.85 6.43
N ARG A 457 -18.53 -31.93 6.19
CA ARG A 457 -17.22 -32.15 6.81
C ARG A 457 -16.14 -31.76 5.81
N GLY A 458 -15.34 -30.76 6.16
CA GLY A 458 -14.15 -30.35 5.42
C GLY A 458 -12.91 -31.16 5.83
N PRO A 459 -11.73 -30.83 5.28
CA PRO A 459 -10.49 -31.56 5.56
C PRO A 459 -10.09 -31.54 7.05
N ASN A 460 -10.20 -30.37 7.69
CA ASN A 460 -9.85 -30.17 9.11
C ASN A 460 -10.89 -29.32 9.88
N TYR A 461 -12.08 -29.12 9.30
CA TYR A 461 -13.17 -28.35 9.89
C TYR A 461 -14.53 -29.00 9.66
N LEU A 462 -15.51 -28.64 10.48
CA LEU A 462 -16.93 -28.87 10.23
C LEU A 462 -17.54 -27.58 9.68
N SER A 463 -18.34 -27.65 8.63
CA SER A 463 -18.93 -26.49 7.95
C SER A 463 -20.44 -26.57 7.96
N GLN A 464 -21.08 -25.46 8.31
CA GLN A 464 -22.50 -25.21 8.09
C GLN A 464 -22.61 -24.29 6.88
N THR A 465 -23.04 -24.83 5.74
CA THR A 465 -23.11 -24.08 4.47
C THR A 465 -24.53 -23.62 4.22
N GLY A 466 -24.76 -22.31 4.22
CA GLY A 466 -26.01 -21.72 3.75
C GLY A 466 -26.07 -21.74 2.22
N THR A 467 -27.25 -21.89 1.64
CA THR A 467 -27.48 -21.72 0.20
C THR A 467 -28.41 -20.54 -0.02
N VAL A 468 -27.96 -19.55 -0.79
CA VAL A 468 -28.74 -18.36 -1.13
C VAL A 468 -28.83 -18.22 -2.63
N THR A 469 -30.02 -18.44 -3.18
CA THR A 469 -30.30 -18.20 -4.60
C THR A 469 -30.64 -16.72 -4.80
N VAL A 470 -29.85 -16.02 -5.61
CA VAL A 470 -30.10 -14.64 -5.98
C VAL A 470 -30.76 -14.59 -7.35
N LEU A 471 -31.95 -14.02 -7.41
CA LEU A 471 -32.74 -13.82 -8.62
C LEU A 471 -32.65 -12.36 -9.07
N LYS A 472 -32.65 -12.12 -10.38
CA LYS A 472 -32.87 -10.81 -10.99
C LYS A 472 -34.06 -10.91 -11.94
N GLY A 473 -35.23 -10.44 -11.50
CA GLY A 473 -36.50 -10.75 -12.17
C GLY A 473 -36.77 -12.27 -12.16
N ALA A 474 -37.04 -12.84 -13.34
CA ALA A 474 -37.31 -14.28 -13.48
C ALA A 474 -36.05 -15.16 -13.61
N HIS A 475 -34.86 -14.57 -13.71
CA HIS A 475 -33.62 -15.31 -13.96
C HIS A 475 -32.78 -15.45 -12.70
N THR A 476 -32.18 -16.62 -12.49
CA THR A 476 -31.17 -16.82 -11.44
C THR A 476 -29.88 -16.10 -11.82
N ALA A 477 -29.54 -15.06 -11.06
CA ALA A 477 -28.31 -14.29 -11.25
C ALA A 477 -27.09 -15.03 -10.67
N ALA A 478 -27.22 -15.60 -9.46
CA ALA A 478 -26.16 -16.34 -8.80
C ALA A 478 -26.71 -17.29 -7.72
N VAL A 479 -25.92 -18.28 -7.31
CA VAL A 479 -26.18 -19.10 -6.12
C VAL A 479 -24.98 -18.99 -5.19
N LEU A 480 -25.17 -18.32 -4.06
CA LEU A 480 -24.13 -18.02 -3.08
C LEU A 480 -24.14 -19.06 -1.97
N LYS A 481 -22.94 -19.48 -1.55
CA LYS A 481 -22.75 -20.53 -0.53
C LYS A 481 -21.88 -20.03 0.63
N PRO A 482 -22.39 -19.12 1.48
CA PRO A 482 -21.66 -18.72 2.68
C PRO A 482 -21.51 -19.90 3.65
N GLU A 483 -20.41 -19.94 4.41
CA GLU A 483 -20.16 -21.00 5.38
C GLU A 483 -19.83 -20.47 6.77
N LYS A 484 -20.20 -21.26 7.78
CA LYS A 484 -19.66 -21.18 9.14
C LYS A 484 -18.81 -22.41 9.39
N ARG A 485 -17.50 -22.23 9.54
CA ARG A 485 -16.51 -23.31 9.71
C ARG A 485 -16.02 -23.37 11.15
N VAL A 486 -16.08 -24.53 11.79
CA VAL A 486 -15.45 -24.79 13.09
C VAL A 486 -14.27 -25.72 12.87
N TYR A 487 -13.06 -25.20 13.12
CA TYR A 487 -11.82 -25.97 12.94
C TYR A 487 -11.61 -26.92 14.12
N LEU A 488 -11.27 -28.17 13.83
CA LEU A 488 -11.34 -29.27 14.81
C LEU A 488 -10.32 -29.15 15.95
N VAL A 489 -9.12 -28.63 15.66
CA VAL A 489 -8.04 -28.48 16.64
C VAL A 489 -8.23 -27.21 17.47
N GLN A 490 -8.33 -26.04 16.82
CA GLN A 490 -8.43 -24.75 17.53
C GLN A 490 -9.83 -24.46 18.10
N ARG A 491 -10.87 -25.15 17.62
CA ARG A 491 -12.28 -24.97 18.02
C ARG A 491 -12.79 -23.53 17.88
N MET A 492 -12.17 -22.74 17.01
CA MET A 492 -12.60 -21.38 16.71
C MET A 492 -13.52 -21.38 15.47
N PRO A 493 -14.72 -20.78 15.55
CA PRO A 493 -15.59 -20.60 14.40
C PRO A 493 -15.08 -19.48 13.49
N MET A 494 -15.12 -19.70 12.18
CA MET A 494 -14.80 -18.74 11.12
C MET A 494 -16.00 -18.60 10.18
N THR A 495 -16.14 -17.43 9.58
CA THR A 495 -17.19 -17.14 8.59
C THR A 495 -16.56 -17.00 7.22
N GLU A 496 -17.07 -17.73 6.25
CA GLU A 496 -16.68 -17.62 4.84
C GLU A 496 -17.82 -16.99 4.07
N ALA A 497 -17.54 -15.90 3.35
CA ALA A 497 -18.56 -15.19 2.61
C ALA A 497 -18.88 -15.88 1.27
N GLY A 498 -20.17 -15.89 0.90
CA GLY A 498 -20.61 -16.20 -0.45
C GLY A 498 -20.62 -14.92 -1.29
N ILE A 499 -19.79 -14.84 -2.34
CA ILE A 499 -19.63 -13.62 -3.14
C ILE A 499 -19.83 -13.92 -4.63
N ASP A 500 -20.80 -13.25 -5.27
CA ASP A 500 -20.91 -13.16 -6.73
C ASP A 500 -20.30 -11.83 -7.16
N ALA A 501 -19.12 -11.95 -7.74
CA ALA A 501 -18.19 -10.85 -7.79
C ALA A 501 -18.08 -10.30 -9.22
N GLY A 502 -18.28 -8.99 -9.37
CA GLY A 502 -18.49 -8.33 -10.67
C GLY A 502 -17.75 -7.02 -10.81
N LEU A 503 -17.54 -6.56 -12.05
CA LEU A 503 -16.78 -5.33 -12.29
C LEU A 503 -17.47 -4.07 -11.75
N THR A 504 -18.80 -4.04 -11.76
CA THR A 504 -19.60 -2.88 -11.33
C THR A 504 -20.29 -3.08 -9.98
N ARG A 505 -20.42 -4.33 -9.51
CA ARG A 505 -21.03 -4.65 -8.22
C ARG A 505 -20.65 -6.05 -7.75
N ASP A 506 -20.57 -6.23 -6.44
CA ASP A 506 -20.55 -7.53 -5.79
C ASP A 506 -21.89 -7.77 -5.06
N LEU A 507 -22.42 -8.99 -5.18
CA LEU A 507 -23.44 -9.51 -4.27
C LEU A 507 -22.71 -10.33 -3.22
N TYR A 508 -22.90 -10.01 -1.96
CA TYR A 508 -22.16 -10.62 -0.87
C TYR A 508 -23.15 -11.09 0.20
N VAL A 509 -22.94 -12.30 0.69
CA VAL A 509 -23.72 -12.89 1.76
C VAL A 509 -22.79 -13.48 2.80
N ALA A 510 -23.06 -13.21 4.08
CA ALA A 510 -22.42 -13.89 5.19
C ALA A 510 -23.47 -14.59 6.06
N LEU A 511 -23.13 -15.81 6.49
CA LEU A 511 -23.95 -16.59 7.41
C LEU A 511 -23.51 -16.29 8.85
N GLY A 512 -24.46 -15.85 9.67
CA GLY A 512 -24.28 -15.66 11.10
C GLY A 512 -24.55 -16.96 11.87
N GLU A 513 -25.00 -16.81 13.12
CA GLU A 513 -25.33 -17.94 13.99
C GLU A 513 -26.79 -18.41 13.78
N PRO A 514 -27.10 -19.69 14.09
CA PRO A 514 -28.48 -20.14 14.20
C PRO A 514 -29.18 -19.39 15.34
N LEU A 515 -30.44 -19.05 15.14
CA LEU A 515 -31.26 -18.36 16.12
C LEU A 515 -31.92 -19.36 17.10
N ALA A 516 -32.35 -18.86 18.25
CA ALA A 516 -32.89 -19.68 19.35
C ALA A 516 -34.16 -20.48 18.98
N ASP A 517 -34.83 -20.12 17.89
CA ASP A 517 -36.01 -20.83 17.36
C ASP A 517 -35.66 -22.13 16.62
N GLY A 518 -34.37 -22.42 16.39
CA GLY A 518 -33.87 -23.67 15.82
C GLY A 518 -34.11 -23.85 14.32
N ASN A 519 -34.85 -22.95 13.66
CA ASN A 519 -35.18 -23.04 12.23
C ASN A 519 -34.78 -21.79 11.43
N SER A 520 -34.23 -20.78 12.10
CA SER A 520 -33.83 -19.53 11.45
C SER A 520 -32.36 -19.20 11.70
N TRP A 521 -31.81 -18.42 10.79
CA TRP A 521 -30.41 -18.00 10.82
C TRP A 521 -30.32 -16.49 10.73
N ALA A 522 -29.31 -15.93 11.38
CA ALA A 522 -28.87 -14.57 11.07
C ALA A 522 -28.15 -14.61 9.71
N VAL A 523 -28.67 -13.88 8.73
CA VAL A 523 -28.08 -13.78 7.38
C VAL A 523 -27.82 -12.32 7.08
N ARG A 524 -26.58 -12.01 6.72
CA ARG A 524 -26.19 -10.66 6.28
C ARG A 524 -26.14 -10.60 4.77
N LEU A 525 -26.90 -9.68 4.20
CA LEU A 525 -26.95 -9.43 2.77
C LEU A 525 -26.30 -8.08 2.46
N TYR A 526 -25.42 -8.08 1.47
CA TYR A 526 -24.72 -6.89 1.01
C TYR A 526 -24.83 -6.73 -0.51
N TYR A 527 -25.04 -5.49 -0.93
CA TYR A 527 -24.88 -5.03 -2.31
C TYR A 527 -23.78 -3.97 -2.32
N LYS A 528 -22.66 -4.25 -3.01
CA LYS A 528 -21.44 -3.41 -2.96
C LYS A 528 -21.05 -2.90 -4.35
N PRO A 529 -21.52 -1.71 -4.77
CA PRO A 529 -21.16 -1.12 -6.06
C PRO A 529 -19.68 -0.78 -6.17
N TYR A 530 -19.06 -1.13 -7.29
CA TYR A 530 -17.69 -0.76 -7.67
C TYR A 530 -16.60 -1.13 -6.64
N VAL A 531 -16.87 -2.01 -5.68
CA VAL A 531 -15.89 -2.38 -4.64
C VAL A 531 -14.60 -2.92 -5.24
N ARG A 532 -14.68 -3.68 -6.34
CA ARG A 532 -13.51 -4.21 -7.06
C ARG A 532 -12.55 -3.15 -7.61
N TRP A 533 -13.02 -1.92 -7.80
CA TRP A 533 -12.18 -0.82 -8.29
C TRP A 533 -11.17 -0.37 -7.24
N ILE A 534 -11.43 -0.63 -5.95
CA ILE A 534 -10.47 -0.42 -4.84
C ILE A 534 -9.22 -1.28 -5.05
N TRP A 535 -9.32 -2.46 -5.67
CA TRP A 535 -8.16 -3.33 -5.90
C TRP A 535 -7.63 -3.22 -7.34
N LEU A 536 -8.50 -2.97 -8.32
CA LEU A 536 -8.08 -2.74 -9.71
C LEU A 536 -7.20 -1.49 -9.83
N GLY A 537 -7.52 -0.41 -9.12
CA GLY A 537 -6.72 0.81 -9.13
C GLY A 537 -5.26 0.59 -8.70
N PRO A 538 -5.00 0.07 -7.49
CA PRO A 538 -3.68 -0.31 -7.02
C PRO A 538 -2.97 -1.32 -7.91
N LEU A 539 -3.68 -2.28 -8.53
CA LEU A 539 -3.09 -3.20 -9.50
C LEU A 539 -2.50 -2.45 -10.70
N VAL A 540 -3.25 -1.48 -11.25
CA VAL A 540 -2.75 -0.59 -12.32
C VAL A 540 -1.59 0.29 -11.83
N MET A 541 -1.60 0.69 -10.56
CA MET A 541 -0.48 1.43 -9.94
C MET A 541 0.79 0.60 -9.85
N VAL A 542 0.69 -0.68 -9.48
CA VAL A 542 1.79 -1.64 -9.45
C VAL A 542 2.38 -1.82 -10.85
N LEU A 543 1.52 -1.96 -11.88
CA LEU A 543 1.97 -1.97 -13.28
C LEU A 543 2.72 -0.69 -13.62
N GLY A 544 2.24 0.47 -13.18
CA GLY A 544 2.96 1.73 -13.33
C GLY A 544 4.35 1.72 -12.68
N GLY A 545 4.45 1.17 -11.47
CA GLY A 545 5.73 0.95 -10.78
C GLY A 545 6.71 0.08 -11.57
N ILE A 546 6.23 -1.03 -12.15
CA ILE A 546 7.04 -1.94 -12.98
C ILE A 546 7.59 -1.22 -14.21
N PHE A 547 6.75 -0.45 -14.93
CA PHE A 547 7.18 0.34 -16.09
C PHE A 547 8.21 1.41 -15.71
N ALA A 548 8.04 2.05 -14.56
CA ALA A 548 8.96 3.08 -14.07
C ALA A 548 10.31 2.51 -13.61
N ALA A 549 10.33 1.36 -12.93
CA ALA A 549 11.54 0.67 -12.52
C ALA A 549 12.28 0.05 -13.72
N GLY A 550 11.55 -0.45 -14.72
CA GLY A 550 12.10 -1.08 -15.92
C GLY A 550 12.65 -0.14 -17.00
N ASP A 551 12.66 1.18 -16.77
CA ASP A 551 13.05 2.19 -17.77
C ASP A 551 14.47 1.94 -18.33
N ARG A 552 14.61 2.06 -19.66
CA ARG A 552 15.88 1.88 -20.40
C ARG A 552 17.00 2.79 -19.89
N ARG A 553 16.69 3.95 -19.31
CA ARG A 553 17.69 4.87 -18.73
C ARG A 553 18.54 4.23 -17.65
N TYR A 554 18.00 3.27 -16.90
CA TYR A 554 18.73 2.54 -15.87
C TYR A 554 19.61 1.42 -16.45
N ARG A 555 19.27 0.90 -17.64
CA ARG A 555 20.06 -0.14 -18.34
C ARG A 555 21.23 0.44 -19.13
N THR A 556 21.08 1.64 -19.69
CA THR A 556 22.08 2.27 -20.57
C THR A 556 23.34 2.68 -19.79
N LEU A 557 23.20 2.98 -18.50
CA LEU A 557 24.32 3.26 -17.59
C LEU A 557 25.24 2.03 -17.38
N ARG A 558 24.72 0.80 -17.51
CA ARG A 558 25.55 -0.43 -17.45
C ARG A 558 26.53 -0.54 -18.62
N ARG A 559 26.28 0.17 -19.73
CA ARG A 559 27.13 0.14 -20.93
C ARG A 559 28.15 1.28 -20.99
N ALA A 560 28.00 2.31 -20.17
CA ALA A 560 28.85 3.51 -20.19
C ALA A 560 29.93 3.51 -19.08
N ALA A 561 30.08 2.43 -18.31
CA ALA A 561 31.26 2.24 -17.46
C ALA A 561 32.50 2.03 -18.37
N PRO A 562 33.67 2.62 -18.08
CA PRO A 562 34.69 2.84 -19.09
C PRO A 562 35.31 1.53 -19.59
N ALA A 563 35.46 1.42 -20.91
CA ALA A 563 36.55 0.64 -21.49
C ALA A 563 37.88 1.17 -20.91
N GLY A 564 38.78 0.25 -20.59
CA GLY A 564 39.97 0.47 -19.79
C GLY A 564 40.80 1.70 -20.18
N LEU A 565 41.43 2.28 -19.16
CA LEU A 565 42.53 3.24 -19.31
C LEU A 565 43.55 2.70 -20.32
N PRO A 566 43.98 3.48 -21.33
CA PRO A 566 45.10 3.10 -22.19
C PRO A 566 46.34 2.92 -21.33
N GLY A 567 47.01 1.78 -21.46
CA GLY A 567 48.21 1.45 -20.73
C GLY A 567 49.29 2.51 -20.90
N SER A 568 49.94 2.87 -19.80
CA SER A 568 51.18 3.62 -19.81
C SER A 568 52.23 2.78 -20.54
N THR A 569 52.55 3.17 -21.78
CA THR A 569 53.76 2.72 -22.46
C THR A 569 54.96 3.17 -21.65
N ALA A 570 55.67 2.21 -21.07
CA ALA A 570 57.01 2.39 -20.56
C ALA A 570 57.91 2.86 -21.72
N GLY A 571 58.42 4.08 -21.60
CA GLY A 571 59.51 4.55 -22.45
C GLY A 571 60.82 3.94 -21.96
N GLN A 572 61.42 3.09 -22.79
CA GLN A 572 62.88 2.96 -22.85
C GLN A 572 63.39 4.06 -23.78
N GLY A 573 64.43 4.77 -23.35
CA GLY A 573 65.07 5.87 -24.05
C GLY A 573 65.95 6.63 -23.09
#